data_AF-A0A8B6BY67-F1
#
_entry.id   AF-A0A8B6BY67-F1
#
_cell.length_a   1.000
_cell.length_b   1.000
_cell.length_c   1.000
_cell.angle_alpha   90.00
_cell.angle_beta   90.00
_cell.angle_gamma   90.00
#
_symmetry.space_group_name_H-M   'P 1'
#
loop_
_entity.id
_entity.type
_entity.pdbx_description
1 polymer ?
#
loop_
_entity_poly.entity_id
_entity_poly.type
_entity_poly.pdbx_seq_one_letter_code
_entity_poly.pdbx_strand_id
1 'polypeptide(L)'
;MDPYFSMLIMISFMVFAFILMKIYRRYRLQHYEVPARDVRKGHRWYMVDIFPELIYCSFSHDRIKHGARCDSCGLCVDESYMKAANKKFPCKPLTESGPVTHHHWIQGNLPLYSKCFVCGDDCGILPHISDVRCAWCGRSAHENCIYMKEECDMGEFRSSIVPPHCIKLTWTGIKGRRHLVVESVNHPGYKNWSPVIVVGNRKSGNNEGELILRDFRSVLNPTQVIDLNDVPPENGLEWCHLLPDITFRVLVCGGDGSVGWVLNAINHLQLKNPPLVAILPLGTGNDLSRVLGWGEGHTMHDMAISTVLHQVEKAEPDMLDRWNVQITRKRKYPVLIQNKSMIMNNYASIGVDALVTLNFHKQRESRPWLFTHRLINKLCYLAFGTKDVVGRECCNLHKKIKLELDGRVLHLPDIEGVVILNIPSWGGGCQPWGTETENGRLAVPSYNDGLLEVMGLYSSFHIAQLQVGLAQPLRLGQAKKVKITILKGKVPMQVDGEPWEQSSPVEIEVTHHSTVRLLSKSGRQNING
;
A
#
# COMPACT_ATOMS: atom_id res chain seq x y z
N MET A 1 -40.50 37.83 -11.54
CA MET A 1 -39.25 38.07 -10.78
C MET A 1 -38.18 38.49 -11.77
N ASP A 2 -37.40 39.52 -11.43
CA ASP A 2 -36.31 40.01 -12.27
C ASP A 2 -35.26 38.90 -12.48
N PRO A 3 -34.92 38.52 -13.73
CA PRO A 3 -33.90 37.51 -14.01
C PRO A 3 -32.54 37.84 -13.36
N TYR A 4 -32.20 39.12 -13.16
CA TYR A 4 -30.98 39.52 -12.44
C TYR A 4 -31.03 39.17 -10.95
N PHE A 5 -32.19 39.33 -10.32
CA PHE A 5 -32.40 38.99 -8.91
C PHE A 5 -32.30 37.48 -8.67
N SER A 6 -32.88 36.68 -9.57
CA SER A 6 -32.77 35.21 -9.54
C SER A 6 -31.32 34.74 -9.71
N MET A 7 -30.57 35.37 -10.62
CA MET A 7 -29.15 35.07 -10.85
C MET A 7 -28.29 35.39 -9.61
N LEU A 8 -28.53 36.53 -8.95
CA LEU A 8 -27.83 36.93 -7.73
C LEU A 8 -28.08 35.94 -6.56
N ILE A 9 -29.32 35.48 -6.40
CA ILE A 9 -29.67 34.47 -5.38
C ILE A 9 -28.93 33.15 -5.67
N MET A 10 -28.92 32.70 -6.92
CA MET A 10 -28.23 31.47 -7.31
C MET A 10 -26.71 31.57 -7.08
N ILE A 11 -26.09 32.69 -7.45
CA ILE A 11 -24.65 32.92 -7.20
C ILE A 11 -24.36 32.96 -5.70
N SER A 12 -25.19 33.64 -4.90
CA SER A 12 -25.05 33.71 -3.44
C SER A 12 -25.16 32.32 -2.80
N PHE A 13 -26.13 31.50 -3.23
CA PHE A 13 -26.27 30.12 -2.76
C PHE A 13 -25.06 29.25 -3.14
N MET A 14 -24.55 29.37 -4.37
CA MET A 14 -23.34 28.64 -4.80
C MET A 14 -22.11 29.03 -3.99
N VAL A 15 -21.92 30.33 -3.72
CA VAL A 15 -20.81 30.83 -2.88
C VAL A 15 -20.95 30.33 -1.44
N PHE A 16 -22.14 30.40 -0.86
CA PHE A 16 -22.42 29.90 0.48
C PHE A 16 -22.20 28.39 0.59
N ALA A 17 -22.69 27.61 -0.38
CA ALA A 17 -22.45 26.17 -0.45
C ALA A 17 -20.95 25.83 -0.61
N PHE A 18 -20.20 26.61 -1.40
CA PHE A 18 -18.75 26.46 -1.53
C PHE A 18 -18.00 26.75 -0.22
N ILE A 19 -18.41 27.80 0.50
CA ILE A 19 -17.84 28.15 1.82
C ILE A 19 -18.16 27.04 2.83
N LEU A 20 -19.42 26.57 2.91
CA LEU A 20 -19.81 25.45 3.76
C LEU A 20 -19.04 24.18 3.42
N MET A 21 -18.86 23.85 2.13
CA MET A 21 -18.01 22.73 1.72
C MET A 21 -16.55 22.92 2.17
N LYS A 22 -15.98 24.13 2.08
CA LYS A 22 -14.62 24.41 2.55
C LYS A 22 -14.49 24.27 4.06
N ILE A 23 -15.47 24.76 4.82
CA ILE A 23 -15.52 24.63 6.28
C ILE A 23 -15.68 23.15 6.66
N TYR A 24 -16.62 22.44 6.04
CA TYR A 24 -16.83 21.01 6.24
C TYR A 24 -15.59 20.20 5.87
N ARG A 25 -14.90 20.53 4.76
CA ARG A 25 -13.64 19.89 4.37
C ARG A 25 -12.53 20.16 5.38
N ARG A 26 -12.37 21.39 5.86
CA ARG A 26 -11.41 21.71 6.95
C ARG A 26 -11.74 20.96 8.24
N TYR A 27 -13.01 20.90 8.61
CA TYR A 27 -13.49 20.14 9.75
C TYR A 27 -13.18 18.63 9.58
N ARG A 28 -13.49 18.04 8.44
CA ARG A 28 -13.18 16.62 8.12
C ARG A 28 -11.69 16.31 8.12
N LEU A 29 -10.85 17.23 7.63
CA LEU A 29 -9.39 17.11 7.67
C LEU A 29 -8.84 17.13 9.10
N GLN A 30 -9.61 17.61 10.08
CA GLN A 30 -9.24 17.64 11.50
C GLN A 30 -9.83 16.47 12.31
N HIS A 31 -10.65 15.62 11.71
CA HIS A 31 -11.39 14.55 12.42
C HIS A 31 -11.31 13.24 11.63
N TYR A 32 -10.10 12.72 11.48
CA TYR A 32 -9.90 11.33 11.09
C TYR A 32 -10.19 10.42 12.29
N GLU A 33 -10.66 9.21 12.01
CA GLU A 33 -11.06 8.25 13.06
C GLU A 33 -10.59 6.86 12.66
N VAL A 34 -10.02 6.11 13.60
CA VAL A 34 -9.71 4.69 13.35
C VAL A 34 -11.01 3.90 13.45
N PRO A 35 -11.51 3.29 12.36
CA PRO A 35 -12.74 2.52 12.39
C PRO A 35 -12.56 1.23 13.20
N ALA A 36 -13.58 0.88 13.98
CA ALA A 36 -13.67 -0.39 14.68
C ALA A 36 -14.93 -1.15 14.27
N ARG A 37 -14.81 -2.47 14.07
CA ARG A 37 -15.96 -3.32 13.77
C ARG A 37 -16.70 -3.65 15.07
N ASP A 38 -18.03 -3.55 15.06
CA ASP A 38 -18.82 -4.03 16.19
C ASP A 38 -18.83 -5.57 16.23
N VAL A 39 -17.91 -6.15 17.00
CA VAL A 39 -17.75 -7.61 17.15
C VAL A 39 -18.97 -8.29 17.78
N ARG A 40 -19.87 -7.53 18.43
CA ARG A 40 -21.15 -8.04 18.95
C ARG A 40 -22.12 -8.44 17.83
N LYS A 41 -21.88 -7.98 16.60
CA LYS A 41 -22.63 -8.43 15.42
C LYS A 41 -22.19 -9.81 14.92
N GLY A 42 -21.20 -10.43 15.58
CA GLY A 42 -20.72 -11.77 15.31
C GLY A 42 -19.36 -11.79 14.60
N HIS A 43 -18.99 -12.97 14.13
CA HIS A 43 -17.72 -13.24 13.45
C HIS A 43 -17.71 -12.66 12.03
N ARG A 44 -16.52 -12.45 11.48
CA ARG A 44 -16.32 -12.06 10.08
C ARG A 44 -15.95 -13.32 9.32
N TRP A 45 -16.98 -13.96 8.77
CA TRP A 45 -16.88 -15.24 8.09
C TRP A 45 -16.39 -15.08 6.65
N TYR A 46 -15.55 -16.01 6.21
CA TYR A 46 -15.29 -16.30 4.81
C TYR A 46 -15.52 -17.78 4.55
N MET A 47 -15.97 -18.09 3.34
CA MET A 47 -16.21 -19.47 2.92
C MET A 47 -14.89 -20.14 2.53
N VAL A 48 -14.76 -21.40 2.92
CA VAL A 48 -13.65 -22.28 2.56
C VAL A 48 -14.24 -23.47 1.82
N ASP A 49 -13.94 -23.54 0.52
CA ASP A 49 -14.48 -24.58 -0.35
C ASP A 49 -13.89 -25.96 -0.04
N ILE A 50 -12.62 -26.01 0.37
CA ILE A 50 -11.94 -27.25 0.78
C ILE A 50 -10.94 -26.90 1.88
N PHE A 51 -11.13 -27.44 3.09
CA PHE A 51 -10.13 -27.37 4.14
C PHE A 51 -8.95 -28.31 3.83
N PRO A 52 -7.70 -27.83 3.91
CA PRO A 52 -6.51 -28.65 3.63
C PRO A 52 -6.19 -29.64 4.75
N GLU A 53 -6.73 -29.40 5.95
CA GLU A 53 -6.47 -30.18 7.17
C GLU A 53 -7.75 -30.88 7.65
N LEU A 54 -7.61 -31.77 8.63
CA LEU A 54 -8.75 -32.36 9.34
C LEU A 54 -9.41 -31.28 10.21
N ILE A 55 -10.52 -30.72 9.72
CA ILE A 55 -11.29 -29.68 10.41
C ILE A 55 -12.63 -30.23 10.92
N TYR A 56 -12.97 -29.83 12.13
CA TYR A 56 -14.24 -30.11 12.81
C TYR A 56 -15.03 -28.82 13.01
N CYS A 57 -16.35 -28.91 12.84
CA CYS A 57 -17.27 -27.82 13.09
C CYS A 57 -17.29 -27.49 14.59
N SER A 58 -16.99 -26.24 14.94
CA SER A 58 -16.95 -25.80 16.34
C SER A 58 -18.33 -25.78 17.00
N PHE A 59 -19.41 -25.92 16.23
CA PHE A 59 -20.78 -25.93 16.75
C PHE A 59 -21.34 -27.35 16.92
N SER A 60 -21.25 -28.19 15.88
CA SER A 60 -21.81 -29.56 15.88
C SER A 60 -20.78 -30.64 16.22
N HIS A 61 -19.49 -30.30 16.18
CA HIS A 61 -18.35 -31.19 16.38
C HIS A 61 -18.15 -32.25 15.28
N ASP A 62 -18.97 -32.20 14.23
CA ASP A 62 -18.81 -33.06 13.06
C ASP A 62 -17.61 -32.63 12.22
N ARG A 63 -16.98 -33.60 11.57
CA ARG A 63 -15.94 -33.32 10.57
C ARG A 63 -16.55 -32.60 9.37
N ILE A 64 -15.93 -31.50 8.95
CA ILE A 64 -16.36 -30.72 7.79
C ILE A 64 -15.25 -30.67 6.73
N LYS A 65 -15.64 -30.76 5.46
CA LYS A 65 -14.71 -30.62 4.32
C LYS A 65 -14.70 -29.20 3.76
N HIS A 66 -15.82 -28.51 3.90
CA HIS A 66 -16.08 -27.14 3.49
C HIS A 66 -16.88 -26.45 4.57
N GLY A 67 -16.90 -25.12 4.58
CA GLY A 67 -17.66 -24.37 5.58
C GLY A 67 -17.19 -22.93 5.68
N ALA A 68 -17.43 -22.33 6.83
CA ALA A 68 -17.04 -20.96 7.13
C ALA A 68 -15.92 -20.91 8.18
N ARG A 69 -14.97 -20.00 7.99
CA ARG A 69 -13.93 -19.69 8.96
C ARG A 69 -13.94 -18.21 9.30
N CYS A 70 -13.75 -17.86 10.57
CA CYS A 70 -13.65 -16.48 11.02
C CYS A 70 -12.24 -15.94 10.72
N ASP A 71 -12.12 -14.76 10.11
CA ASP A 71 -10.81 -14.15 9.82
C ASP A 71 -10.03 -13.71 11.06
N SER A 72 -10.72 -13.41 12.15
CA SER A 72 -10.11 -12.78 13.33
C SER A 72 -9.72 -13.81 14.39
N CYS A 73 -10.62 -14.73 14.76
CA CYS A 73 -10.32 -15.76 15.77
C CYS A 73 -9.98 -17.13 15.17
N GLY A 74 -10.29 -17.38 13.89
CA GLY A 74 -10.03 -18.66 13.24
C GLY A 74 -11.05 -19.77 13.54
N LEU A 75 -12.14 -19.48 14.26
CA LEU A 75 -13.26 -20.40 14.50
C LEU A 75 -13.79 -20.96 13.17
N CYS A 76 -14.00 -22.28 13.10
CA CYS A 76 -14.49 -22.98 11.91
C CYS A 76 -15.86 -23.59 12.18
N VAL A 77 -16.82 -23.42 11.28
CA VAL A 77 -18.17 -24.00 11.38
C VAL A 77 -18.68 -24.43 10.02
N ASP A 78 -19.61 -25.37 9.98
CA ASP A 78 -20.44 -25.61 8.80
C ASP A 78 -21.25 -24.33 8.45
N GLU A 79 -21.52 -24.12 7.16
CA GLU A 79 -22.25 -22.94 6.67
C GLU A 79 -23.61 -22.77 7.38
N SER A 80 -24.31 -23.88 7.63
CA SER A 80 -25.62 -23.88 8.28
C SER A 80 -25.59 -23.33 9.71
N TYR A 81 -24.44 -23.41 10.39
CA TYR A 81 -24.28 -22.98 11.79
C TYR A 81 -23.70 -21.58 11.97
N MET A 82 -23.35 -20.85 10.91
CA MET A 82 -22.73 -19.50 11.01
C MET A 82 -23.53 -18.53 11.89
N LYS A 83 -24.86 -18.49 11.72
CA LYS A 83 -25.75 -17.61 12.51
C LYS A 83 -25.85 -18.03 13.97
N ALA A 84 -25.87 -19.34 14.23
CA ALA A 84 -25.91 -19.88 15.58
C ALA A 84 -24.57 -19.65 16.30
N ALA A 85 -23.46 -19.84 15.59
CA ALA A 85 -22.11 -19.59 16.07
C ALA A 85 -21.87 -18.13 16.47
N ASN A 86 -22.41 -17.16 15.70
CA ASN A 86 -22.38 -15.73 16.06
C ASN A 86 -23.03 -15.42 17.42
N LYS A 87 -23.97 -16.24 17.88
CA LYS A 87 -24.64 -16.07 19.18
C LYS A 87 -23.95 -16.84 20.30
N LYS A 88 -23.44 -18.03 19.99
CA LYS A 88 -22.86 -18.96 20.98
C LYS A 88 -21.41 -18.61 21.34
N PHE A 89 -20.60 -18.23 20.36
CA PHE A 89 -19.16 -18.04 20.54
C PHE A 89 -18.79 -16.57 20.38
N PRO A 90 -18.11 -15.94 21.36
CA PRO A 90 -17.55 -14.62 21.17
C PRO A 90 -16.43 -14.64 20.12
N CYS A 91 -16.30 -13.57 19.35
CA CYS A 91 -15.17 -13.36 18.45
C CYS A 91 -13.99 -12.73 19.21
N LYS A 92 -12.80 -12.76 18.59
CA LYS A 92 -11.59 -12.06 19.07
C LYS A 92 -11.95 -10.61 19.44
N PRO A 93 -11.76 -10.19 20.71
CA PRO A 93 -12.18 -8.87 21.17
C PRO A 93 -11.33 -7.77 20.51
N LEU A 94 -11.86 -6.55 20.42
CA LEU A 94 -11.08 -5.39 19.97
C LEU A 94 -10.54 -4.58 21.14
N THR A 95 -11.25 -4.64 22.27
CA THR A 95 -11.02 -3.92 23.52
C THR A 95 -11.35 -4.85 24.68
N GLU A 96 -10.72 -4.63 25.83
CA GLU A 96 -10.97 -5.39 27.04
C GLU A 96 -10.93 -4.45 28.26
N SER A 97 -11.82 -4.67 29.22
CA SER A 97 -11.85 -3.89 30.45
C SER A 97 -10.80 -4.41 31.43
N GLY A 98 -10.13 -3.49 32.12
CA GLY A 98 -9.12 -3.83 33.13
C GLY A 98 -7.69 -3.58 32.65
N PRO A 99 -6.69 -3.90 33.48
CA PRO A 99 -5.29 -3.55 33.20
C PRO A 99 -4.55 -4.58 32.33
N VAL A 100 -5.12 -5.75 32.08
CA VAL A 100 -4.47 -6.88 31.40
C VAL A 100 -5.35 -7.45 30.30
N THR A 101 -4.75 -8.17 29.36
CA THR A 101 -5.46 -8.94 28.34
C THR A 101 -5.46 -10.41 28.72
N HIS A 102 -6.63 -11.04 28.71
CA HIS A 102 -6.75 -12.48 28.96
C HIS A 102 -6.60 -13.29 27.67
N HIS A 103 -6.26 -14.56 27.80
CA HIS A 103 -6.26 -15.47 26.68
C HIS A 103 -7.66 -15.61 26.07
N HIS A 104 -7.77 -15.49 24.74
CA HIS A 104 -9.01 -15.74 24.00
C HIS A 104 -8.94 -17.13 23.35
N TRP A 105 -9.38 -18.14 24.10
CA TRP A 105 -9.31 -19.55 23.71
C TRP A 105 -10.37 -19.92 22.66
N ILE A 106 -9.93 -20.55 21.58
CA ILE A 106 -10.76 -21.17 20.54
C ILE A 106 -10.53 -22.69 20.59
N GLN A 107 -11.60 -23.46 20.69
CA GLN A 107 -11.53 -24.91 20.88
C GLN A 107 -11.23 -25.65 19.56
N GLY A 108 -10.32 -26.61 19.63
CA GLY A 108 -9.99 -27.56 18.57
C GLY A 108 -9.44 -26.96 17.28
N ASN A 109 -9.33 -27.82 16.25
CA ASN A 109 -8.67 -27.52 14.98
C ASN A 109 -7.21 -27.06 15.16
N LEU A 110 -6.53 -27.68 16.13
CA LEU A 110 -5.09 -27.49 16.36
C LEU A 110 -4.30 -28.32 15.34
N PRO A 111 -3.11 -27.87 14.92
CA PRO A 111 -2.15 -28.74 14.24
C PRO A 111 -1.85 -29.98 15.09
N LEU A 112 -1.76 -31.15 14.44
CA LEU A 112 -1.44 -32.41 15.12
C LEU A 112 -0.10 -32.28 15.87
N TYR A 113 -0.04 -32.86 17.07
CA TYR A 113 1.13 -32.80 17.96
C TYR A 113 1.55 -31.37 18.33
N SER A 114 0.56 -30.47 18.48
CA SER A 114 0.79 -29.17 19.10
C SER A 114 1.30 -29.36 20.54
N LYS A 115 2.17 -28.47 21.00
CA LYS A 115 2.66 -28.51 22.39
C LYS A 115 1.82 -27.63 23.30
N CYS A 116 1.35 -28.18 24.42
CA CYS A 116 0.67 -27.41 25.45
C CYS A 116 1.67 -26.44 26.09
N PHE A 117 1.40 -25.13 26.04
CA PHE A 117 2.33 -24.13 26.58
C PHE A 117 2.40 -24.11 28.12
N VAL A 118 1.53 -24.85 28.80
CA VAL A 118 1.47 -24.94 30.26
C VAL A 118 2.26 -26.13 30.78
N CYS A 119 1.95 -27.36 30.32
CA CYS A 119 2.61 -28.59 30.81
C CYS A 119 3.72 -29.11 29.89
N GLY A 120 3.75 -28.71 28.61
CA GLY A 120 4.73 -29.17 27.63
C GLY A 120 4.36 -30.46 26.88
N ASP A 121 3.30 -31.16 27.29
CA ASP A 121 2.84 -32.38 26.63
C ASP A 121 2.12 -32.10 25.30
N ASP A 122 1.95 -33.14 24.49
CA ASP A 122 1.21 -33.05 23.22
C ASP A 122 -0.28 -32.80 23.46
N CYS A 123 -0.84 -31.93 22.63
CA CYS A 123 -2.27 -31.59 22.55
C CYS A 123 -2.70 -31.60 21.06
N GLY A 124 -4.01 -31.61 20.81
CA GLY A 124 -4.58 -31.73 19.46
C GLY A 124 -4.35 -33.11 18.84
N ILE A 125 -4.16 -34.15 19.66
CA ILE A 125 -3.94 -35.53 19.20
C ILE A 125 -5.24 -36.30 18.98
N LEU A 126 -6.35 -35.84 19.55
CA LEU A 126 -7.61 -36.55 19.51
C LEU A 126 -8.33 -36.28 18.17
N PRO A 127 -9.00 -37.29 17.57
CA PRO A 127 -9.70 -37.15 16.30
C PRO A 127 -11.09 -36.50 16.45
N HIS A 128 -11.19 -35.49 17.32
CA HIS A 128 -12.39 -34.69 17.56
C HIS A 128 -12.00 -33.32 18.15
N ILE A 129 -12.97 -32.41 18.24
CA ILE A 129 -12.73 -31.08 18.82
C ILE A 129 -12.30 -31.22 20.29
N SER A 130 -11.07 -30.82 20.58
CA SER A 130 -10.44 -30.94 21.88
C SER A 130 -9.29 -29.96 21.96
N ASP A 131 -8.90 -29.60 23.18
CA ASP A 131 -7.85 -28.62 23.45
C ASP A 131 -8.18 -27.25 22.84
N VAL A 132 -7.33 -26.26 23.10
CA VAL A 132 -7.60 -24.88 22.72
C VAL A 132 -6.39 -24.20 22.14
N ARG A 133 -6.64 -23.19 21.28
CA ARG A 133 -5.64 -22.25 20.77
C ARG A 133 -6.04 -20.82 21.11
N CYS A 134 -5.10 -20.02 21.61
CA CYS A 134 -5.37 -18.61 21.89
C CYS A 134 -5.33 -17.78 20.59
N ALA A 135 -6.35 -16.96 20.34
CA ALA A 135 -6.41 -16.08 19.16
C ALA A 135 -5.47 -14.84 19.23
N TRP A 136 -4.81 -14.62 20.37
CA TRP A 136 -3.82 -13.55 20.55
C TRP A 136 -2.40 -14.07 20.41
N CYS A 137 -1.95 -14.90 21.36
CA CYS A 137 -0.56 -15.39 21.37
C CYS A 137 -0.33 -16.62 20.49
N GLY A 138 -1.39 -17.21 19.91
CA GLY A 138 -1.30 -18.38 19.02
C GLY A 138 -0.97 -19.71 19.70
N ARG A 139 -0.64 -19.69 21.01
CA ARG A 139 -0.26 -20.90 21.76
C ARG A 139 -1.44 -21.85 21.95
N SER A 140 -1.12 -23.15 21.99
CA SER A 140 -2.06 -24.23 22.26
C SER A 140 -1.98 -24.70 23.71
N ALA A 141 -3.10 -25.12 24.30
CA ALA A 141 -3.15 -25.71 25.64
C ALA A 141 -4.26 -26.76 25.75
N HIS A 142 -4.09 -27.69 26.69
CA HIS A 142 -5.19 -28.57 27.10
C HIS A 142 -6.29 -27.78 27.79
N GLU A 143 -7.53 -28.24 27.66
CA GLU A 143 -8.70 -27.61 28.30
C GLU A 143 -8.55 -27.50 29.82
N ASN A 144 -7.94 -28.50 30.45
CA ASN A 144 -7.70 -28.49 31.91
C ASN A 144 -6.52 -27.59 32.32
N CYS A 145 -5.67 -27.19 31.38
CA CYS A 145 -4.48 -26.37 31.66
C CYS A 145 -4.75 -24.86 31.60
N ILE A 146 -5.83 -24.42 30.96
CA ILE A 146 -6.06 -22.99 30.66
C ILE A 146 -6.19 -22.10 31.91
N TYR A 147 -6.65 -22.67 33.02
CA TYR A 147 -6.86 -21.95 34.29
C TYR A 147 -5.55 -21.64 35.03
N MET A 148 -4.44 -22.28 34.63
CA MET A 148 -3.14 -22.09 35.30
C MET A 148 -2.44 -20.80 34.86
N LYS A 149 -2.79 -20.27 33.67
CA LYS A 149 -2.25 -19.01 33.11
C LYS A 149 -3.32 -18.28 32.31
N GLU A 150 -4.08 -17.43 32.99
CA GLU A 150 -5.21 -16.70 32.39
C GLU A 150 -4.78 -15.43 31.62
N GLU A 151 -3.69 -14.80 32.04
CA GLU A 151 -3.15 -13.59 31.40
C GLU A 151 -2.34 -13.91 30.15
N CYS A 152 -2.67 -13.24 29.05
CA CYS A 152 -2.01 -13.40 27.76
C CYS A 152 -0.90 -12.34 27.58
N ASP A 153 0.31 -12.80 27.35
CA ASP A 153 1.49 -11.98 27.05
C ASP A 153 1.57 -11.51 25.59
N MET A 154 0.51 -11.76 24.80
CA MET A 154 0.40 -11.48 23.37
C MET A 154 1.37 -12.27 22.46
N GLY A 155 2.15 -13.19 23.03
CA GLY A 155 3.04 -14.09 22.30
C GLY A 155 4.20 -13.39 21.58
N GLU A 156 4.66 -14.05 20.52
CA GLU A 156 5.83 -13.65 19.72
C GLU A 156 5.72 -12.22 19.17
N PHE A 157 4.54 -11.84 18.65
CA PHE A 157 4.32 -10.55 18.00
C PHE A 157 3.83 -9.45 18.93
N ARG A 158 4.04 -9.56 20.25
CA ARG A 158 3.59 -8.57 21.23
C ARG A 158 4.07 -7.13 20.94
N SER A 159 5.23 -6.97 20.30
CA SER A 159 5.79 -5.68 19.89
C SER A 159 4.99 -5.02 18.77
N SER A 160 4.34 -5.85 17.92
CA SER A 160 3.55 -5.44 16.75
C SER A 160 2.07 -5.21 17.06
N ILE A 161 1.54 -5.76 18.16
CA ILE A 161 0.12 -5.74 18.50
C ILE A 161 -0.20 -4.56 19.42
N VAL A 162 -1.35 -3.90 19.19
CA VAL A 162 -2.00 -3.04 20.19
C VAL A 162 -2.93 -3.90 21.05
N PRO A 163 -2.58 -4.16 22.32
CA PRO A 163 -3.38 -5.05 23.15
C PRO A 163 -4.81 -4.52 23.37
N PRO A 164 -5.82 -5.41 23.48
CA PRO A 164 -7.21 -5.01 23.75
C PRO A 164 -7.39 -4.12 24.99
N HIS A 165 -6.68 -4.40 26.08
CA HIS A 165 -6.79 -3.61 27.32
C HIS A 165 -6.28 -2.17 27.15
N CYS A 166 -5.51 -1.90 26.10
CA CYS A 166 -5.02 -0.56 25.78
C CYS A 166 -6.03 0.27 24.98
N ILE A 167 -7.07 -0.33 24.40
CA ILE A 167 -7.95 0.34 23.45
C ILE A 167 -9.27 0.69 24.12
N LYS A 168 -9.71 1.93 24.00
CA LYS A 168 -11.08 2.35 24.36
C LYS A 168 -11.87 2.66 23.10
N LEU A 169 -13.08 2.11 23.00
CA LEU A 169 -13.97 2.30 21.84
C LEU A 169 -15.14 3.23 22.18
N THR A 170 -15.55 4.03 21.22
CA THR A 170 -16.73 4.89 21.34
C THR A 170 -17.58 4.86 20.06
N TRP A 171 -18.86 5.19 20.20
CA TRP A 171 -19.81 5.25 19.10
C TRP A 171 -19.99 6.70 18.62
N THR A 172 -19.51 7.00 17.42
CA THR A 172 -19.65 8.32 16.80
C THR A 172 -20.75 8.31 15.72
N GLY A 173 -21.03 9.48 15.14
CA GLY A 173 -22.04 9.65 14.10
C GLY A 173 -23.48 9.85 14.59
N ILE A 174 -24.36 10.13 13.64
CA ILE A 174 -25.78 10.44 13.88
C ILE A 174 -26.59 9.14 13.97
N LYS A 175 -27.71 9.15 14.69
CA LYS A 175 -28.66 8.02 14.80
C LYS A 175 -28.98 7.43 13.41
N GLY A 176 -28.81 6.12 13.25
CA GLY A 176 -28.98 5.40 11.97
C GLY A 176 -27.71 5.28 11.11
N ARG A 177 -26.69 6.11 11.36
CA ARG A 177 -25.36 6.04 10.73
C ARG A 177 -24.24 6.03 11.77
N ARG A 178 -24.51 5.50 12.96
CA ARG A 178 -23.50 5.38 14.00
C ARG A 178 -22.52 4.28 13.63
N HIS A 179 -21.24 4.55 13.82
CA HIS A 179 -20.16 3.59 13.68
C HIS A 179 -19.27 3.61 14.91
N LEU A 180 -18.54 2.52 15.12
CA LEU A 180 -17.66 2.36 16.26
C LEU A 180 -16.25 2.79 15.84
N VAL A 181 -15.55 3.50 16.71
CA VAL A 181 -14.19 4.01 16.47
C VAL A 181 -13.33 3.84 17.71
N VAL A 182 -12.01 3.90 17.51
CA VAL A 182 -11.05 4.00 18.61
C VAL A 182 -11.06 5.43 19.14
N GLU A 183 -11.41 5.59 20.42
CA GLU A 183 -11.45 6.89 21.10
C GLU A 183 -10.08 7.27 21.66
N SER A 184 -9.41 6.32 22.31
CA SER A 184 -8.11 6.53 22.95
C SER A 184 -7.37 5.20 23.07
N VAL A 185 -6.04 5.32 23.19
CA VAL A 185 -5.13 4.17 23.26
C VAL A 185 -4.07 4.46 24.31
N ASN A 186 -3.83 3.50 25.20
CA ASN A 186 -2.78 3.60 26.22
C ASN A 186 -1.54 2.79 25.80
N HIS A 187 -0.37 3.22 26.28
CA HIS A 187 0.86 2.44 26.10
C HIS A 187 0.84 1.18 27.01
N PRO A 188 1.18 -0.02 26.51
CA PRO A 188 1.13 -1.26 27.29
C PRO A 188 2.29 -1.44 28.29
N GLY A 189 3.23 -0.50 28.32
CA GLY A 189 4.42 -0.55 29.20
C GLY A 189 5.59 -1.39 28.66
N TYR A 190 5.50 -1.90 27.43
CA TYR A 190 6.57 -2.67 26.81
C TYR A 190 7.76 -1.78 26.41
N LYS A 191 8.99 -2.25 26.64
CA LYS A 191 10.19 -1.59 26.11
C LYS A 191 10.27 -1.78 24.60
N ASN A 192 10.70 -0.75 23.87
CA ASN A 192 10.86 -0.76 22.41
C ASN A 192 9.59 -1.18 21.65
N TRP A 193 8.41 -0.84 22.19
CA TRP A 193 7.15 -1.12 21.54
C TRP A 193 6.99 -0.28 20.27
N SER A 194 6.70 -0.94 19.15
CA SER A 194 6.53 -0.27 17.86
C SER A 194 5.50 -1.08 17.05
N PRO A 195 4.21 -0.82 17.31
CA PRO A 195 3.11 -1.58 16.74
C PRO A 195 3.04 -1.43 15.21
N VAL A 196 2.52 -2.48 14.56
CA VAL A 196 2.36 -2.55 13.11
C VAL A 196 0.93 -2.21 12.74
N ILE A 197 0.75 -1.26 11.83
CA ILE A 197 -0.53 -1.01 11.15
C ILE A 197 -0.44 -1.59 9.75
N VAL A 198 -1.37 -2.47 9.39
CA VAL A 198 -1.43 -3.07 8.06
C VAL A 198 -2.44 -2.28 7.24
N VAL A 199 -2.01 -1.77 6.10
CA VAL A 199 -2.85 -1.01 5.18
C VAL A 199 -2.80 -1.72 3.83
N GLY A 200 -3.94 -2.15 3.30
CA GLY A 200 -3.97 -2.88 2.04
C GLY A 200 -5.23 -2.65 1.24
N ASN A 201 -5.17 -2.91 -0.06
CA ASN A 201 -6.33 -2.90 -0.93
C ASN A 201 -6.74 -4.36 -1.19
N ARG A 202 -7.93 -4.76 -0.73
CA ARG A 202 -8.40 -6.16 -0.89
C ARG A 202 -8.43 -6.67 -2.34
N LYS A 203 -8.53 -5.79 -3.33
CA LYS A 203 -8.56 -6.14 -4.76
C LYS A 203 -7.16 -6.26 -5.39
N SER A 204 -6.11 -5.86 -4.67
CA SER A 204 -4.73 -5.97 -5.17
C SER A 204 -4.30 -7.43 -5.34
N GLY A 205 -3.38 -7.68 -6.27
CA GLY A 205 -2.79 -9.01 -6.49
C GLY A 205 -3.81 -10.08 -6.90
N ASN A 206 -4.82 -9.75 -7.71
CA ASN A 206 -5.87 -10.72 -8.09
C ASN A 206 -6.66 -11.27 -6.89
N ASN A 207 -7.06 -10.38 -5.97
CA ASN A 207 -7.72 -10.69 -4.69
C ASN A 207 -6.84 -11.38 -3.63
N GLU A 208 -5.53 -11.53 -3.84
CA GLU A 208 -4.58 -11.89 -2.78
C GLU A 208 -4.65 -10.91 -1.59
N GLY A 209 -4.97 -9.64 -1.85
CA GLY A 209 -5.12 -8.61 -0.82
C GLY A 209 -6.14 -8.98 0.27
N GLU A 210 -7.29 -9.57 -0.08
CA GLU A 210 -8.30 -9.98 0.91
C GLU A 210 -7.76 -11.08 1.82
N LEU A 211 -7.08 -12.08 1.24
CA LEU A 211 -6.48 -13.19 1.98
C LEU A 211 -5.45 -12.66 2.97
N ILE A 212 -4.56 -11.76 2.53
CA ILE A 212 -3.53 -11.14 3.37
C ILE A 212 -4.13 -10.35 4.52
N LEU A 213 -5.14 -9.51 4.25
CA LEU A 213 -5.76 -8.69 5.29
C LEU A 213 -6.46 -9.58 6.35
N ARG A 214 -7.17 -10.62 5.92
CA ARG A 214 -7.75 -11.64 6.80
C ARG A 214 -6.69 -12.28 7.69
N ASP A 215 -5.61 -12.72 7.06
CA ASP A 215 -4.49 -13.39 7.69
C ASP A 215 -3.83 -12.48 8.75
N PHE A 216 -3.62 -11.20 8.48
CA PHE A 216 -3.15 -10.24 9.49
C PHE A 216 -4.15 -10.00 10.63
N ARG A 217 -5.48 -10.02 10.40
CA ARG A 217 -6.48 -9.90 11.47
C ARG A 217 -6.46 -11.09 12.43
N SER A 218 -6.02 -12.26 11.96
CA SER A 218 -5.85 -13.44 12.81
C SER A 218 -4.74 -13.26 13.85
N VAL A 219 -3.71 -12.45 13.55
CA VAL A 219 -2.57 -12.20 14.42
C VAL A 219 -2.73 -10.88 15.19
N LEU A 220 -2.88 -9.76 14.47
CA LEU A 220 -2.98 -8.42 15.04
C LEU A 220 -4.34 -8.14 15.67
N ASN A 221 -4.47 -7.01 16.39
CA ASN A 221 -5.79 -6.51 16.71
C ASN A 221 -6.51 -6.13 15.40
N PRO A 222 -7.75 -6.60 15.14
CA PRO A 222 -8.42 -6.32 13.87
C PRO A 222 -8.56 -4.83 13.52
N THR A 223 -8.49 -3.91 14.49
CA THR A 223 -8.47 -2.46 14.27
C THR A 223 -7.15 -1.92 13.68
N GLN A 224 -6.07 -2.71 13.73
CA GLN A 224 -4.78 -2.40 13.09
C GLN A 224 -4.75 -2.75 11.60
N VAL A 225 -5.78 -3.41 11.08
CA VAL A 225 -5.83 -3.89 9.69
C VAL A 225 -6.86 -3.10 8.88
N ILE A 226 -6.36 -2.23 8.02
CA ILE A 226 -7.11 -1.21 7.29
C ILE A 226 -7.26 -1.62 5.83
N ASP A 227 -8.50 -1.77 5.36
CA ASP A 227 -8.81 -1.98 3.94
C ASP A 227 -9.07 -0.63 3.26
N LEU A 228 -8.21 -0.29 2.31
CA LEU A 228 -8.26 0.94 1.51
C LEU A 228 -9.50 1.06 0.62
N ASN A 229 -10.26 -0.03 0.39
CA ASN A 229 -11.54 0.05 -0.31
C ASN A 229 -12.66 0.59 0.59
N ASP A 230 -12.54 0.40 1.89
CA ASP A 230 -13.58 0.74 2.84
C ASP A 230 -13.29 2.10 3.51
N VAL A 231 -12.02 2.39 3.78
CA VAL A 231 -11.58 3.63 4.44
C VAL A 231 -10.31 4.21 3.82
N PRO A 232 -10.17 5.55 3.78
CA PRO A 232 -8.97 6.18 3.26
C PRO A 232 -7.78 5.98 4.23
N PRO A 233 -6.53 6.03 3.75
CA PRO A 233 -5.35 5.75 4.57
C PRO A 233 -5.19 6.70 5.76
N GLU A 234 -5.66 7.94 5.65
CA GLU A 234 -5.60 8.91 6.75
C GLU A 234 -6.32 8.42 8.01
N ASN A 235 -7.47 7.74 7.85
CA ASN A 235 -8.19 7.12 8.97
C ASN A 235 -7.37 5.99 9.63
N GLY A 236 -6.61 5.22 8.85
CA GLY A 236 -5.72 4.19 9.37
C GLY A 236 -4.49 4.76 10.07
N LEU A 237 -3.95 5.87 9.57
CA LEU A 237 -2.77 6.53 10.13
C LEU A 237 -3.09 7.33 11.40
N GLU A 238 -4.37 7.53 11.73
CA GLU A 238 -4.82 8.19 12.97
C GLU A 238 -4.31 7.47 14.24
N TRP A 239 -3.96 6.19 14.15
CA TRP A 239 -3.19 5.49 15.20
C TRP A 239 -1.95 6.27 15.68
N CYS A 240 -1.26 6.97 14.77
CA CYS A 240 -0.07 7.76 15.07
C CYS A 240 -0.41 9.04 15.86
N HIS A 241 -1.61 9.60 15.72
CA HIS A 241 -2.07 10.72 16.56
C HIS A 241 -2.51 10.25 17.94
N LEU A 242 -3.13 9.07 18.03
CA LEU A 242 -3.58 8.48 19.29
C LEU A 242 -2.40 8.12 20.21
N LEU A 243 -1.23 7.84 19.65
CA LEU A 243 0.02 7.54 20.36
C LEU A 243 1.19 8.36 19.76
N PRO A 244 1.22 9.69 20.00
CA PRO A 244 2.11 10.60 19.28
C PRO A 244 3.59 10.44 19.63
N ASP A 245 3.92 9.79 20.74
CA ASP A 245 5.30 9.53 21.19
C ASP A 245 5.85 8.18 20.70
N ILE A 246 5.02 7.38 20.02
CA ILE A 246 5.40 6.07 19.52
C ILE A 246 5.65 6.13 18.01
N THR A 247 6.74 5.51 17.57
CA THR A 247 7.00 5.32 16.13
C THR A 247 6.35 4.02 15.69
N PHE A 248 5.27 4.13 14.92
CA PHE A 248 4.60 2.99 14.31
C PHE A 248 5.37 2.47 13.09
N ARG A 249 5.16 1.21 12.77
CA ARG A 249 5.48 0.64 11.47
C ARG A 249 4.21 0.46 10.66
N VAL A 250 4.18 0.95 9.43
CA VAL A 250 3.04 0.79 8.52
C VAL A 250 3.43 -0.18 7.43
N LEU A 251 2.78 -1.33 7.36
CA LEU A 251 2.98 -2.31 6.29
C LEU A 251 1.93 -2.07 5.20
N VAL A 252 2.38 -1.64 4.01
CA VAL A 252 1.51 -1.41 2.86
C VAL A 252 1.46 -2.66 1.99
N CYS A 253 0.32 -3.34 2.00
CA CYS A 253 0.03 -4.51 1.17
C CYS A 253 -0.57 -4.07 -0.17
N GLY A 254 0.27 -3.83 -1.17
CA GLY A 254 -0.15 -3.21 -2.43
C GLY A 254 0.96 -3.07 -3.47
N GLY A 255 0.65 -2.34 -4.55
CA GLY A 255 1.67 -1.91 -5.53
C GLY A 255 2.14 -0.46 -5.27
N ASP A 256 3.00 0.06 -6.14
CA ASP A 256 3.61 1.39 -6.01
C ASP A 256 2.58 2.51 -5.80
N GLY A 257 1.43 2.48 -6.49
CA GLY A 257 0.35 3.47 -6.32
C GLY A 257 -0.29 3.44 -4.92
N SER A 258 -0.43 2.27 -4.29
CA SER A 258 -0.93 2.17 -2.91
C SER A 258 0.08 2.74 -1.91
N VAL A 259 1.37 2.50 -2.14
CA VAL A 259 2.45 3.08 -1.33
C VAL A 259 2.44 4.59 -1.46
N GLY A 260 2.39 5.14 -2.69
CA GLY A 260 2.30 6.57 -2.95
C GLY A 260 1.09 7.24 -2.25
N TRP A 261 -0.07 6.56 -2.23
CA TRP A 261 -1.25 7.06 -1.53
C TRP A 261 -1.03 7.17 -0.01
N VAL A 262 -0.45 6.14 0.62
CA VAL A 262 -0.12 6.16 2.05
C VAL A 262 0.93 7.23 2.37
N LEU A 263 1.98 7.39 1.53
CA LEU A 263 2.99 8.43 1.71
C LEU A 263 2.40 9.85 1.58
N ASN A 264 1.43 10.05 0.69
CA ASN A 264 0.69 11.31 0.60
C ASN A 264 -0.13 11.58 1.87
N ALA A 265 -0.79 10.55 2.40
CA ALA A 265 -1.54 10.65 3.64
C ALA A 265 -0.65 11.01 4.84
N ILE A 266 0.53 10.41 4.96
CA ILE A 266 1.52 10.76 6.00
C ILE A 266 1.92 12.25 5.90
N ASN A 267 2.22 12.73 4.68
CA ASN A 267 2.55 14.14 4.46
C ASN A 267 1.40 15.09 4.82
N HIS A 268 0.15 14.70 4.51
CA HIS A 268 -1.03 15.52 4.83
C HIS A 268 -1.32 15.61 6.33
N LEU A 269 -1.08 14.52 7.07
CA LEU A 269 -1.41 14.44 8.49
C LEU A 269 -0.44 15.23 9.39
N GLN A 270 0.77 15.56 8.91
CA GLN A 270 1.76 16.33 9.68
C GLN A 270 2.03 15.74 11.08
N LEU A 271 2.17 14.41 11.13
CA LEU A 271 2.34 13.63 12.36
C LEU A 271 3.61 14.07 13.13
N LYS A 272 3.51 14.16 14.47
CA LYS A 272 4.66 14.45 15.36
C LYS A 272 5.81 13.47 15.14
N ASN A 273 5.49 12.18 15.11
CA ASN A 273 6.40 11.09 14.79
C ASN A 273 5.87 10.33 13.58
N PRO A 274 6.34 10.63 12.35
CA PRO A 274 5.91 9.93 11.15
C PRO A 274 6.26 8.43 11.23
N PRO A 275 5.36 7.53 10.83
CA PRO A 275 5.62 6.09 10.86
C PRO A 275 6.69 5.68 9.85
N LEU A 276 7.28 4.51 10.06
CA LEU A 276 8.19 3.87 9.12
C LEU A 276 7.39 2.94 8.20
N VAL A 277 7.56 3.06 6.88
CA VAL A 277 6.71 2.34 5.92
C VAL A 277 7.44 1.14 5.30
N ALA A 278 6.92 -0.06 5.52
CA ALA A 278 7.32 -1.29 4.82
C ALA A 278 6.34 -1.63 3.70
N ILE A 279 6.78 -2.45 2.74
CA ILE A 279 5.98 -2.84 1.58
C ILE A 279 5.84 -4.35 1.53
N LEU A 280 4.60 -4.85 1.42
CA LEU A 280 4.33 -6.20 0.95
C LEU A 280 3.86 -6.12 -0.51
N PRO A 281 4.73 -6.46 -1.48
CA PRO A 281 4.46 -6.23 -2.90
C PRO A 281 3.33 -7.10 -3.44
N LEU A 282 2.20 -6.48 -3.81
CA LEU A 282 1.06 -7.15 -4.46
C LEU A 282 0.80 -6.67 -5.90
N GLY A 283 1.53 -5.65 -6.35
CA GLY A 283 1.46 -5.11 -7.71
C GLY A 283 2.18 -5.96 -8.75
N THR A 284 2.27 -5.46 -10.00
CA THR A 284 3.00 -6.13 -11.09
C THR A 284 4.43 -5.59 -11.27
N GLY A 285 4.63 -4.27 -11.17
CA GLY A 285 5.94 -3.61 -11.31
C GLY A 285 6.77 -3.71 -10.03
N ASN A 286 6.23 -3.14 -8.94
CA ASN A 286 6.80 -3.18 -7.58
C ASN A 286 8.24 -2.65 -7.55
N ASP A 287 8.55 -1.64 -8.36
CA ASP A 287 9.91 -1.11 -8.51
C ASP A 287 10.45 -0.57 -7.18
N LEU A 288 9.64 0.15 -6.40
CA LEU A 288 10.06 0.65 -5.09
C LEU A 288 10.33 -0.49 -4.10
N SER A 289 9.50 -1.54 -4.13
CA SER A 289 9.68 -2.74 -3.31
C SER A 289 10.96 -3.50 -3.66
N ARG A 290 11.29 -3.62 -4.97
CA ARG A 290 12.54 -4.22 -5.43
C ARG A 290 13.74 -3.45 -4.91
N VAL A 291 13.69 -2.13 -5.04
CA VAL A 291 14.76 -1.24 -4.56
C VAL A 291 14.93 -1.44 -3.06
N LEU A 292 13.88 -1.41 -2.25
CA LEU A 292 13.99 -1.58 -0.80
C LEU A 292 14.28 -3.02 -0.32
N GLY A 293 14.41 -3.98 -1.23
CA GLY A 293 14.72 -5.38 -0.91
C GLY A 293 13.51 -6.24 -0.48
N TRP A 294 12.29 -5.72 -0.57
CA TRP A 294 11.05 -6.47 -0.31
C TRP A 294 10.69 -7.41 -1.47
N GLY A 295 11.34 -7.25 -2.63
CA GLY A 295 11.24 -8.16 -3.76
C GLY A 295 10.14 -7.77 -4.74
N GLU A 296 9.87 -8.67 -5.69
CA GLU A 296 8.98 -8.39 -6.82
C GLU A 296 7.51 -8.72 -6.61
N GLY A 297 7.19 -9.33 -5.49
CA GLY A 297 5.88 -9.90 -5.22
C GLY A 297 6.00 -11.35 -4.80
N HIS A 298 5.28 -11.73 -3.76
CA HIS A 298 5.15 -13.12 -3.33
C HIS A 298 3.82 -13.68 -3.82
N THR A 299 3.82 -14.94 -4.24
CA THR A 299 2.61 -15.77 -4.24
C THR A 299 2.37 -16.23 -2.81
N MET A 300 1.13 -16.18 -2.33
CA MET A 300 0.78 -16.53 -0.94
C MET A 300 1.18 -17.94 -0.51
N HIS A 301 1.45 -18.85 -1.45
CA HIS A 301 1.90 -20.21 -1.14
C HIS A 301 3.33 -20.24 -0.55
N ASP A 302 4.11 -19.17 -0.66
CA ASP A 302 5.55 -19.22 -0.37
C ASP A 302 5.95 -18.55 0.95
N MET A 303 5.07 -17.82 1.65
CA MET A 303 5.47 -17.09 2.87
C MET A 303 4.35 -16.94 3.91
N ALA A 304 4.60 -17.45 5.12
CA ALA A 304 3.74 -17.24 6.28
C ALA A 304 3.81 -15.78 6.78
N ILE A 305 2.68 -15.24 7.27
CA ILE A 305 2.56 -13.87 7.80
C ILE A 305 3.56 -13.62 8.94
N SER A 306 3.83 -14.64 9.75
CA SER A 306 4.85 -14.61 10.79
C SER A 306 6.20 -14.21 10.22
N THR A 307 6.58 -14.75 9.06
CA THR A 307 7.83 -14.39 8.36
C THR A 307 7.82 -12.91 7.95
N VAL A 308 6.69 -12.41 7.45
CA VAL A 308 6.55 -10.99 7.07
C VAL A 308 6.71 -10.08 8.31
N LEU A 309 6.04 -10.38 9.42
CA LEU A 309 6.16 -9.59 10.66
C LEU A 309 7.60 -9.57 11.20
N HIS A 310 8.29 -10.71 11.19
CA HIS A 310 9.71 -10.77 11.57
C HIS A 310 10.60 -9.93 10.67
N GLN A 311 10.35 -9.94 9.35
CA GLN A 311 11.09 -9.10 8.41
C GLN A 311 10.84 -7.62 8.67
N VAL A 312 9.60 -7.22 8.96
CA VAL A 312 9.23 -5.83 9.29
C VAL A 312 9.85 -5.38 10.62
N GLU A 313 9.92 -6.25 11.63
CA GLU A 313 10.52 -5.94 12.92
C GLU A 313 12.04 -5.72 12.81
N LYS A 314 12.72 -6.53 11.99
CA LYS A 314 14.17 -6.45 11.76
C LYS A 314 14.57 -5.36 10.76
N ALA A 315 13.65 -4.92 9.91
CA ALA A 315 13.92 -3.96 8.85
C ALA A 315 14.50 -2.63 9.38
N GLU A 316 15.35 -2.02 8.57
CA GLU A 316 16.09 -0.81 8.93
C GLU A 316 15.45 0.42 8.28
N PRO A 317 15.46 1.59 8.95
CA PRO A 317 15.00 2.83 8.34
C PRO A 317 15.85 3.19 7.11
N ASP A 318 15.18 3.56 6.03
CA ASP A 318 15.79 4.08 4.82
C ASP A 318 15.07 5.37 4.40
N MET A 319 15.74 6.22 3.62
CA MET A 319 15.21 7.51 3.18
C MET A 319 14.81 7.45 1.71
N LEU A 320 13.68 8.04 1.35
CA LEU A 320 13.26 8.22 -0.04
C LEU A 320 12.95 9.69 -0.29
N ASP A 321 13.65 10.28 -1.24
CA ASP A 321 13.30 11.59 -1.80
C ASP A 321 12.04 11.49 -2.63
N ARG A 322 11.20 12.51 -2.54
CA ARG A 322 9.95 12.63 -3.27
C ARG A 322 9.95 13.95 -4.01
N TRP A 323 9.35 13.95 -5.18
CA TRP A 323 9.49 15.03 -6.14
C TRP A 323 8.15 15.60 -6.54
N ASN A 324 8.04 16.92 -6.61
CA ASN A 324 6.86 17.60 -7.12
C ASN A 324 6.98 17.75 -8.64
N VAL A 325 6.02 17.23 -9.38
CA VAL A 325 5.86 17.41 -10.82
C VAL A 325 4.80 18.48 -11.04
N GLN A 326 5.24 19.70 -11.36
CA GLN A 326 4.39 20.84 -11.61
C GLN A 326 4.23 21.08 -13.11
N ILE A 327 2.98 21.16 -13.57
CA ILE A 327 2.62 21.40 -14.96
C ILE A 327 1.91 22.74 -15.05
N THR A 328 2.50 23.69 -15.78
CA THR A 328 1.99 25.05 -15.95
C THR A 328 1.66 25.31 -17.43
N ARG A 329 0.38 25.59 -17.70
CA ARG A 329 -0.06 26.05 -19.04
C ARG A 329 0.23 27.53 -19.21
N LYS A 330 1.04 27.89 -20.21
CA LYS A 330 1.26 29.28 -20.62
C LYS A 330 0.11 29.71 -21.54
N ARG A 331 -0.90 30.42 -21.02
CA ARG A 331 -1.94 31.09 -21.83
C ARG A 331 -1.57 32.55 -22.06
N LYS A 332 -1.94 33.11 -23.22
CA LYS A 332 -1.73 34.52 -23.60
C LYS A 332 -2.44 35.54 -22.68
N TYR A 333 -3.42 35.10 -21.88
CA TYR A 333 -4.20 35.97 -20.99
C TYR A 333 -3.98 35.58 -19.51
N PRO A 334 -3.72 36.55 -18.62
CA PRO A 334 -3.27 36.31 -17.24
C PRO A 334 -4.32 35.74 -16.27
N VAL A 335 -5.56 35.50 -16.72
CA VAL A 335 -6.69 35.33 -15.79
C VAL A 335 -6.89 33.89 -15.31
N LEU A 336 -6.39 32.85 -16.00
CA LEU A 336 -6.54 31.44 -15.58
C LEU A 336 -5.30 30.61 -15.94
N ILE A 337 -4.26 30.69 -15.11
CA ILE A 337 -3.17 29.71 -15.10
C ILE A 337 -3.73 28.44 -14.47
N GLN A 338 -3.92 27.39 -15.27
CA GLN A 338 -4.17 26.05 -14.74
C GLN A 338 -2.84 25.40 -14.42
N ASN A 339 -2.58 25.22 -13.12
CA ASN A 339 -1.47 24.45 -12.60
C ASN A 339 -1.98 23.07 -12.17
N LYS A 340 -1.33 22.01 -12.64
CA LYS A 340 -1.51 20.65 -12.11
C LYS A 340 -0.22 20.28 -11.38
N SER A 341 -0.34 19.82 -10.14
CA SER A 341 0.80 19.30 -9.36
C SER A 341 0.51 17.86 -8.97
N MET A 342 1.54 17.03 -8.97
CA MET A 342 1.48 15.66 -8.45
C MET A 342 2.83 15.30 -7.83
N ILE A 343 2.82 14.35 -6.90
CA ILE A 343 4.04 13.85 -6.26
C ILE A 343 4.49 12.58 -6.95
N MET A 344 5.76 12.55 -7.34
CA MET A 344 6.46 11.42 -7.92
C MET A 344 7.34 10.77 -6.86
N ASN A 345 7.22 9.45 -6.74
CA ASN A 345 8.00 8.61 -5.81
C ASN A 345 8.99 7.73 -6.56
N ASN A 346 8.67 7.28 -7.79
CA ASN A 346 9.50 6.36 -8.54
C ASN A 346 10.07 7.04 -9.77
N TYR A 347 9.21 7.40 -10.72
CA TYR A 347 9.66 7.98 -11.99
C TYR A 347 8.50 8.61 -12.78
N ALA A 348 8.87 9.51 -13.68
CA ALA A 348 7.98 10.14 -14.64
C ALA A 348 8.55 9.98 -16.05
N SER A 349 7.69 9.91 -17.06
CA SER A 349 8.15 9.85 -18.43
C SER A 349 7.25 10.59 -19.40
N ILE A 350 7.83 11.00 -20.52
CA ILE A 350 7.16 11.62 -21.65
C ILE A 350 7.57 10.91 -22.95
N GLY A 351 6.62 10.69 -23.85
CA GLY A 351 6.85 10.01 -25.11
C GLY A 351 6.59 8.50 -25.04
N VAL A 352 7.44 7.71 -25.69
CA VAL A 352 7.15 6.30 -26.01
C VAL A 352 6.91 5.40 -24.78
N ASP A 353 7.62 5.62 -23.66
CA ASP A 353 7.36 4.89 -22.41
C ASP A 353 5.98 5.20 -21.82
N ALA A 354 5.61 6.48 -21.78
CA ALA A 354 4.30 6.91 -21.35
C ALA A 354 3.19 6.44 -22.30
N LEU A 355 3.48 6.32 -23.60
CA LEU A 355 2.54 5.78 -24.59
C LEU A 355 2.25 4.30 -24.32
N VAL A 356 3.27 3.48 -24.09
CA VAL A 356 3.11 2.07 -23.71
C VAL A 356 2.27 1.95 -22.44
N THR A 357 2.54 2.79 -21.43
CA THR A 357 1.78 2.85 -20.18
C THR A 357 0.32 3.26 -20.43
N LEU A 358 0.06 4.25 -21.29
CA LEU A 358 -1.27 4.71 -21.66
C LEU A 358 -2.08 3.64 -22.40
N ASN A 359 -1.44 2.94 -23.35
CA ASN A 359 -2.05 1.86 -24.11
C ASN A 359 -2.40 0.66 -23.20
N PHE A 360 -1.49 0.31 -22.29
CA PHE A 360 -1.74 -0.71 -21.28
C PHE A 360 -2.93 -0.32 -20.38
N HIS A 361 -2.98 0.93 -19.90
CA HIS A 361 -4.06 1.42 -19.05
C HIS A 361 -5.43 1.34 -19.75
N LYS A 362 -5.56 1.87 -20.97
CA LYS A 362 -6.79 1.79 -21.77
C LYS A 362 -7.23 0.35 -22.02
N GLN A 363 -6.28 -0.56 -22.25
CA GLN A 363 -6.60 -1.96 -22.48
C GLN A 363 -7.04 -2.67 -21.19
N ARG A 364 -6.42 -2.32 -20.05
CA ARG A 364 -6.83 -2.84 -18.73
C ARG A 364 -8.23 -2.40 -18.34
N GLU A 365 -8.61 -1.16 -18.62
CA GLU A 365 -9.96 -0.66 -18.38
C GLU A 365 -11.00 -1.35 -19.28
N SER A 366 -10.67 -1.58 -20.55
CA SER A 366 -11.59 -2.21 -21.50
C SER A 366 -11.71 -3.73 -21.35
N ARG A 367 -10.63 -4.43 -20.93
CA ARG A 367 -10.61 -5.89 -20.77
C ARG A 367 -9.90 -6.34 -19.48
N PRO A 368 -10.49 -6.09 -18.29
CA PRO A 368 -9.85 -6.37 -17.00
C PRO A 368 -9.43 -7.83 -16.80
N TRP A 369 -10.19 -8.79 -17.37
CA TRP A 369 -9.97 -10.23 -17.21
C TRP A 369 -8.65 -10.72 -17.82
N LEU A 370 -8.12 -10.05 -18.85
CA LEU A 370 -6.83 -10.38 -19.46
C LEU A 370 -5.64 -10.01 -18.57
N PHE A 371 -5.83 -9.11 -17.60
CA PHE A 371 -4.75 -8.56 -16.78
C PHE A 371 -4.73 -9.11 -15.34
N THR A 372 -5.34 -10.29 -15.17
CA THR A 372 -5.47 -10.98 -13.88
C THR A 372 -4.13 -11.55 -13.39
N HIS A 373 -3.22 -11.92 -14.29
CA HIS A 373 -1.95 -12.54 -13.93
C HIS A 373 -0.75 -11.60 -14.12
N ARG A 374 0.14 -11.52 -13.12
CA ARG A 374 1.35 -10.66 -13.16
C ARG A 374 2.25 -10.97 -14.36
N LEU A 375 2.46 -12.25 -14.68
CA LEU A 375 3.24 -12.66 -15.86
C LEU A 375 2.60 -12.21 -17.17
N ILE A 376 1.27 -12.30 -17.30
CA ILE A 376 0.55 -11.83 -18.49
C ILE A 376 0.68 -10.32 -18.60
N ASN A 377 0.59 -9.59 -17.49
CA ASN A 377 0.79 -8.15 -17.47
C ASN A 377 2.20 -7.77 -17.96
N LYS A 378 3.25 -8.43 -17.42
CA LYS A 378 4.64 -8.22 -17.88
C LYS A 378 4.81 -8.53 -19.37
N LEU A 379 4.23 -9.64 -19.86
CA LEU A 379 4.26 -10.01 -21.28
C LEU A 379 3.48 -9.04 -22.17
N CYS A 380 2.35 -8.51 -21.71
CA CYS A 380 1.60 -7.49 -22.41
C CYS A 380 2.43 -6.20 -22.55
N TYR A 381 3.10 -5.76 -21.48
CA TYR A 381 4.01 -4.60 -21.55
C TYR A 381 5.10 -4.79 -22.62
N LEU A 382 5.72 -5.99 -22.65
CA LEU A 382 6.71 -6.34 -23.67
C LEU A 382 6.08 -6.34 -25.09
N ALA A 383 4.90 -6.94 -25.24
CA ALA A 383 4.20 -7.02 -26.53
C ALA A 383 3.76 -5.64 -27.06
N PHE A 384 3.27 -4.73 -26.20
CA PHE A 384 2.99 -3.34 -26.60
C PHE A 384 4.27 -2.61 -27.00
N GLY A 385 5.37 -2.83 -26.27
CA GLY A 385 6.69 -2.35 -26.65
C GLY A 385 7.09 -2.77 -28.07
N THR A 386 6.70 -3.96 -28.52
CA THR A 386 6.96 -4.42 -29.89
C THR A 386 5.93 -3.95 -30.93
N LYS A 387 4.67 -3.72 -30.55
CA LYS A 387 3.58 -3.36 -31.47
C LYS A 387 3.65 -1.90 -31.94
N ASP A 388 4.12 -1.00 -31.08
CA ASP A 388 4.24 0.44 -31.37
C ASP A 388 5.42 0.79 -32.32
N VAL A 389 6.26 -0.20 -32.68
CA VAL A 389 7.27 -0.06 -33.75
C VAL A 389 6.63 0.33 -35.09
N VAL A 390 5.35 -0.03 -35.30
CA VAL A 390 4.61 0.25 -36.54
C VAL A 390 3.95 1.64 -36.53
N GLY A 391 3.57 2.18 -35.36
CA GLY A 391 2.79 3.41 -35.25
C GLY A 391 3.61 4.71 -35.25
N ARG A 392 4.86 4.68 -34.76
CA ARG A 392 5.79 5.84 -34.64
C ARG A 392 5.12 7.14 -34.11
N GLU A 393 4.12 7.04 -33.23
CA GLU A 393 3.34 8.21 -32.77
C GLU A 393 4.20 9.24 -32.01
N CYS A 394 5.26 8.78 -31.34
CA CYS A 394 6.21 9.61 -30.60
C CYS A 394 7.41 10.10 -31.45
N CYS A 395 7.40 9.88 -32.77
CA CYS A 395 8.50 10.33 -33.63
C CYS A 395 8.75 11.84 -33.50
N ASN A 396 10.03 12.20 -33.68
CA ASN A 396 10.52 13.57 -33.59
C ASN A 396 10.24 14.25 -32.23
N LEU A 397 10.17 13.50 -31.13
CA LEU A 397 9.92 14.08 -29.79
C LEU A 397 10.93 15.18 -29.47
N HIS A 398 12.21 14.96 -29.76
CA HIS A 398 13.29 15.94 -29.58
C HIS A 398 13.05 17.28 -30.29
N LYS A 399 12.23 17.33 -31.36
CA LYS A 399 11.82 18.59 -32.04
C LYS A 399 10.57 19.23 -31.43
N LYS A 400 9.88 18.51 -30.55
CA LYS A 400 8.63 18.95 -29.89
C LYS A 400 8.88 19.45 -28.47
N ILE A 401 10.00 19.06 -27.86
CA ILE A 401 10.33 19.42 -26.47
C ILE A 401 11.67 20.15 -26.36
N LYS A 402 11.80 20.93 -25.29
CA LYS A 402 13.08 21.45 -24.78
C LYS A 402 13.31 20.86 -23.41
N LEU A 403 14.46 20.23 -23.18
CA LEU A 403 14.87 19.66 -21.89
C LEU A 403 15.95 20.54 -21.26
N GLU A 404 15.78 20.88 -19.99
CA GLU A 404 16.77 21.59 -19.19
C GLU A 404 17.06 20.83 -17.91
N LEU A 405 18.35 20.67 -17.59
CA LEU A 405 18.86 20.09 -16.35
C LEU A 405 19.58 21.19 -15.58
N ASP A 406 19.10 21.53 -14.37
CA ASP A 406 19.64 22.60 -13.54
C ASP A 406 19.85 23.92 -14.31
N GLY A 407 18.89 24.26 -15.18
CA GLY A 407 18.90 25.46 -16.02
C GLY A 407 19.75 25.36 -17.30
N ARG A 408 20.47 24.25 -17.52
CA ARG A 408 21.23 24.01 -18.76
C ARG A 408 20.37 23.28 -19.77
N VAL A 409 20.16 23.92 -20.93
CA VAL A 409 19.43 23.32 -22.05
C VAL A 409 20.27 22.21 -22.67
N LEU A 410 19.69 21.02 -22.82
CA LEU A 410 20.33 19.89 -23.48
C LEU A 410 19.99 19.86 -24.97
N HIS A 411 20.99 19.53 -25.79
CA HIS A 411 20.78 19.17 -27.19
C HIS A 411 20.39 17.69 -27.28
N LEU A 412 19.14 17.43 -27.63
CA LEU A 412 18.58 16.08 -27.66
C LEU A 412 18.89 15.38 -28.99
N PRO A 413 19.35 14.12 -28.99
CA PRO A 413 19.42 13.30 -30.21
C PRO A 413 18.02 12.87 -30.65
N ASP A 414 17.92 12.01 -31.67
CA ASP A 414 16.66 11.52 -32.25
C ASP A 414 15.87 10.57 -31.33
N ILE A 415 15.58 11.01 -30.11
CA ILE A 415 14.81 10.27 -29.10
C ILE A 415 13.30 10.41 -29.35
N GLU A 416 12.59 9.38 -28.89
CA GLU A 416 11.13 9.25 -28.88
C GLU A 416 10.58 9.20 -27.44
N GLY A 417 11.43 9.20 -26.41
CA GLY A 417 11.02 9.32 -25.01
C GLY A 417 12.10 9.91 -24.09
N VAL A 418 11.66 10.49 -22.97
CA VAL A 418 12.50 10.91 -21.84
C VAL A 418 11.91 10.31 -20.56
N VAL A 419 12.77 9.74 -19.73
CA VAL A 419 12.41 9.19 -18.40
C VAL A 419 13.22 9.93 -17.34
N ILE A 420 12.54 10.35 -16.28
CA ILE A 420 13.08 10.99 -15.09
C ILE A 420 12.90 10.01 -13.95
N LEU A 421 14.01 9.53 -13.38
CA LEU A 421 14.04 8.49 -12.36
C LEU A 421 14.44 9.09 -11.02
N ASN A 422 13.72 8.69 -9.98
CA ASN A 422 14.10 8.91 -8.59
C ASN A 422 14.68 7.65 -7.94
N ILE A 423 14.32 6.47 -8.46
CA ILE A 423 14.81 5.18 -7.95
C ILE A 423 15.59 4.45 -9.05
N PRO A 424 16.57 3.60 -8.70
CA PRO A 424 17.40 2.87 -9.67
C PRO A 424 16.68 1.66 -10.29
N SER A 425 15.34 1.70 -10.39
CA SER A 425 14.51 0.64 -10.95
C SER A 425 13.39 1.25 -11.79
N TRP A 426 13.18 0.71 -12.98
CA TRP A 426 12.18 1.19 -13.93
C TRP A 426 11.52 0.02 -14.67
N GLY A 427 10.24 0.17 -15.00
CA GLY A 427 9.55 -0.72 -15.92
C GLY A 427 9.48 -2.18 -15.44
N GLY A 428 9.40 -2.40 -14.12
CA GLY A 428 9.31 -3.74 -13.53
C GLY A 428 10.65 -4.40 -13.21
N GLY A 429 11.65 -3.62 -12.82
CA GLY A 429 12.95 -4.11 -12.33
C GLY A 429 14.16 -3.85 -13.24
N CYS A 430 13.99 -3.18 -14.38
CA CYS A 430 15.12 -2.78 -15.21
C CYS A 430 15.94 -1.71 -14.48
N GLN A 431 17.27 -1.84 -14.47
CA GLN A 431 18.18 -0.90 -13.82
C GLN A 431 18.94 -0.09 -14.88
N PRO A 432 18.34 0.96 -15.46
CA PRO A 432 18.95 1.65 -16.59
C PRO A 432 20.25 2.36 -16.21
N TRP A 433 20.34 2.93 -15.02
CA TRP A 433 21.54 3.67 -14.65
C TRP A 433 22.74 2.78 -14.30
N GLY A 434 22.52 1.50 -14.00
CA GLY A 434 23.57 0.56 -13.58
C GLY A 434 24.32 1.00 -12.32
N THR A 435 25.42 0.31 -12.01
CA THR A 435 26.34 0.61 -10.89
C THR A 435 27.66 1.23 -11.35
N GLU A 436 27.93 1.25 -12.65
CA GLU A 436 29.18 1.78 -13.21
C GLU A 436 29.05 3.25 -13.60
N THR A 437 29.97 4.07 -13.08
CA THR A 437 30.13 5.48 -13.47
C THR A 437 30.75 5.53 -14.87
N GLU A 438 30.04 6.03 -15.87
CA GLU A 438 30.64 6.32 -17.18
C GLU A 438 31.74 7.39 -17.00
N ASN A 439 33.00 6.97 -17.05
CA ASN A 439 34.19 7.83 -17.06
C ASN A 439 34.25 8.89 -15.94
N GLY A 440 33.65 8.61 -14.77
CA GLY A 440 33.66 9.49 -13.59
C GLY A 440 32.85 10.79 -13.71
N ARG A 441 32.00 10.95 -14.74
CA ARG A 441 31.19 12.17 -14.93
C ARG A 441 29.80 12.10 -14.29
N LEU A 442 29.26 10.90 -14.09
CA LEU A 442 27.95 10.67 -13.50
C LEU A 442 28.13 9.84 -12.23
N ALA A 443 27.38 10.18 -11.18
CA ALA A 443 27.40 9.46 -9.91
C ALA A 443 26.55 8.17 -10.00
N VAL A 444 26.83 7.24 -9.08
CA VAL A 444 25.98 6.08 -8.82
C VAL A 444 24.58 6.59 -8.41
N PRO A 445 23.49 6.01 -8.92
CA PRO A 445 22.15 6.53 -8.66
C PRO A 445 21.78 6.32 -7.19
N SER A 446 21.17 7.32 -6.57
CA SER A 446 20.63 7.20 -5.22
C SER A 446 19.26 7.85 -5.16
N TYR A 447 18.38 7.28 -4.34
CA TYR A 447 17.01 7.76 -4.16
C TYR A 447 16.86 8.68 -2.93
N ASN A 448 17.99 9.14 -2.38
CA ASN A 448 18.05 9.96 -1.16
C ASN A 448 19.19 11.01 -1.18
N ASP A 449 19.70 11.36 -2.36
CA ASP A 449 20.79 12.33 -2.55
C ASP A 449 20.32 13.70 -3.08
N GLY A 450 19.01 13.87 -3.26
CA GLY A 450 18.41 15.06 -3.84
C GLY A 450 18.69 15.24 -5.34
N LEU A 451 19.02 14.18 -6.08
CA LEU A 451 19.20 14.17 -7.53
C LEU A 451 18.17 13.28 -8.23
N LEU A 452 17.96 13.57 -9.52
CA LEU A 452 17.18 12.76 -10.44
C LEU A 452 18.06 12.30 -11.58
N GLU A 453 17.97 11.03 -11.94
CA GLU A 453 18.56 10.48 -13.14
C GLU A 453 17.65 10.73 -14.35
N VAL A 454 18.18 11.27 -15.45
CA VAL A 454 17.43 11.54 -16.67
C VAL A 454 18.00 10.75 -17.83
N MET A 455 17.17 9.95 -18.48
CA MET A 455 17.55 9.12 -19.64
C MET A 455 16.63 9.35 -20.85
N GLY A 456 17.17 9.09 -22.04
CA GLY A 456 16.44 9.11 -23.30
C GLY A 456 16.14 7.72 -23.84
N LEU A 457 15.07 7.61 -24.64
CA LEU A 457 14.64 6.38 -25.30
C LEU A 457 14.51 6.62 -26.79
N TYR A 458 15.11 5.75 -27.61
CA TYR A 458 15.04 5.87 -29.08
C TYR A 458 13.73 5.35 -29.67
N SER A 459 13.13 4.33 -29.06
CA SER A 459 11.91 3.69 -29.57
C SER A 459 11.31 2.74 -28.53
N SER A 460 10.14 2.18 -28.83
CA SER A 460 9.53 1.11 -28.03
C SER A 460 10.33 -0.21 -28.13
N PHE A 461 11.03 -0.44 -29.25
CA PHE A 461 11.96 -1.56 -29.39
C PHE A 461 13.17 -1.39 -28.47
N HIS A 462 13.69 -0.17 -28.33
CA HIS A 462 14.76 0.13 -27.38
C HIS A 462 14.34 -0.15 -25.93
N ILE A 463 13.09 0.19 -25.54
CA ILE A 463 12.52 -0.20 -24.24
C ILE A 463 12.59 -1.71 -24.04
N ALA A 464 12.13 -2.50 -25.02
CA ALA A 464 12.13 -3.94 -24.93
C ALA A 464 13.56 -4.50 -24.79
N GLN A 465 14.51 -3.98 -25.57
CA GLN A 465 15.92 -4.38 -25.48
C GLN A 465 16.53 -4.06 -24.10
N LEU A 466 16.22 -2.90 -23.52
CA LEU A 466 16.66 -2.54 -22.15
C LEU A 466 16.13 -3.53 -21.12
N GLN A 467 14.84 -3.87 -21.18
CA GLN A 467 14.20 -4.80 -20.24
C GLN A 467 14.81 -6.22 -20.28
N VAL A 468 15.39 -6.63 -21.41
CA VAL A 468 16.06 -7.94 -21.56
C VAL A 468 17.59 -7.85 -21.53
N GLY A 469 18.16 -6.66 -21.24
CA GLY A 469 19.61 -6.47 -21.13
C GLY A 469 20.38 -6.50 -22.46
N LEU A 470 19.71 -6.27 -23.60
CA LEU A 470 20.31 -6.26 -24.94
C LEU A 470 20.67 -4.85 -25.46
N ALA A 471 20.44 -3.81 -24.67
CA ALA A 471 20.79 -2.42 -25.01
C ALA A 471 21.31 -1.67 -23.78
N GLN A 472 22.01 -0.56 -24.03
CA GLN A 472 22.39 0.40 -22.99
C GLN A 472 21.49 1.64 -23.07
N PRO A 473 21.11 2.24 -21.94
CA PRO A 473 20.27 3.42 -21.94
C PRO A 473 21.07 4.66 -22.29
N LEU A 474 20.41 5.60 -22.97
CA LEU A 474 20.97 6.91 -23.24
C LEU A 474 20.88 7.77 -21.96
N ARG A 475 21.98 7.87 -21.20
CA ARG A 475 22.06 8.70 -19.99
C ARG A 475 22.23 10.17 -20.37
N LEU A 476 21.24 11.00 -20.07
CA LEU A 476 21.24 12.43 -20.42
C LEU A 476 21.86 13.30 -19.32
N GLY A 477 21.77 12.86 -18.05
CA GLY A 477 22.46 13.49 -16.92
C GLY A 477 21.72 13.30 -15.59
N GLN A 478 22.32 13.81 -14.52
CA GLN A 478 21.70 13.93 -13.19
C GLN A 478 21.41 15.40 -12.89
N ALA A 479 20.30 15.69 -12.20
CA ALA A 479 19.91 17.07 -11.88
C ALA A 479 19.09 17.19 -10.60
N LYS A 480 19.18 18.35 -9.93
CA LYS A 480 18.28 18.72 -8.82
C LYS A 480 16.95 19.29 -9.31
N LYS A 481 16.93 19.76 -10.55
CA LYS A 481 15.75 20.35 -11.19
C LYS A 481 15.72 19.95 -12.66
N VAL A 482 14.65 19.26 -13.03
CA VAL A 482 14.40 18.88 -14.43
C VAL A 482 13.25 19.71 -14.98
N LYS A 483 13.45 20.35 -16.13
CA LYS A 483 12.44 21.17 -16.78
C LYS A 483 12.21 20.71 -18.21
N ILE A 484 10.97 20.40 -18.57
CA ILE A 484 10.55 20.02 -19.91
C ILE A 484 9.54 21.04 -20.41
N THR A 485 9.85 21.71 -21.53
CA THR A 485 8.90 22.56 -22.23
C THR A 485 8.37 21.84 -23.44
N ILE A 486 7.05 21.58 -23.49
CA ILE A 486 6.40 21.01 -24.67
C ILE A 486 5.96 22.17 -25.57
N LEU A 487 6.59 22.28 -26.73
CA LEU A 487 6.43 23.40 -27.65
C LEU A 487 5.19 23.24 -28.56
N LYS A 488 4.91 22.02 -29.01
CA LYS A 488 3.83 21.76 -29.98
C LYS A 488 3.27 20.34 -29.88
N GLY A 489 2.01 20.19 -30.29
CA GLY A 489 1.29 18.91 -30.36
C GLY A 489 0.76 18.41 -29.02
N LYS A 490 0.41 17.12 -29.00
CA LYS A 490 0.08 16.35 -27.81
C LYS A 490 1.16 15.29 -27.61
N VAL A 491 1.50 15.03 -26.36
CA VAL A 491 2.54 14.06 -26.01
C VAL A 491 2.04 13.18 -24.87
N PRO A 492 2.15 11.85 -24.96
CA PRO A 492 1.88 10.96 -23.84
C PRO A 492 2.81 11.28 -22.66
N MET A 493 2.27 11.29 -21.45
CA MET A 493 3.00 11.50 -20.21
C MET A 493 2.48 10.57 -19.13
N GLN A 494 3.34 10.13 -18.22
CA GLN A 494 2.96 9.38 -17.03
C GLN A 494 3.81 9.78 -15.83
N VAL A 495 3.25 9.62 -14.63
CA VAL A 495 3.96 9.74 -13.36
C VAL A 495 3.57 8.55 -12.49
N ASP A 496 4.55 7.80 -11.97
CA ASP A 496 4.36 6.61 -11.14
C ASP A 496 3.35 5.59 -11.71
N GLY A 497 3.28 5.48 -13.03
CA GLY A 497 2.40 4.55 -13.74
C GLY A 497 0.98 5.08 -14.03
N GLU A 498 0.66 6.34 -13.70
CA GLU A 498 -0.61 7.00 -14.03
C GLU A 498 -0.46 7.82 -15.34
N PRO A 499 -1.00 7.38 -16.49
CA PRO A 499 -0.75 7.98 -17.79
C PRO A 499 -1.85 8.93 -18.28
N TRP A 500 -1.50 9.91 -19.13
CA TRP A 500 -2.45 10.78 -19.85
C TRP A 500 -1.84 11.40 -21.12
N GLU A 501 -2.67 12.04 -21.95
CA GLU A 501 -2.20 12.89 -23.06
C GLU A 501 -1.98 14.34 -22.60
N GLN A 502 -0.75 14.83 -22.72
CA GLN A 502 -0.41 16.21 -22.39
C GLN A 502 -0.43 17.12 -23.61
N SER A 503 -1.35 18.08 -23.64
CA SER A 503 -1.42 19.10 -24.69
C SER A 503 -0.46 20.27 -24.43
N SER A 504 0.21 20.75 -25.48
CA SER A 504 1.04 21.96 -25.51
C SER A 504 0.22 23.27 -25.62
N PRO A 505 0.83 24.45 -25.39
CA PRO A 505 2.15 24.65 -24.77
C PRO A 505 2.08 24.50 -23.25
N VAL A 506 3.02 23.72 -22.70
CA VAL A 506 3.16 23.56 -21.25
C VAL A 506 4.61 23.54 -20.84
N GLU A 507 4.83 24.02 -19.62
CA GLU A 507 6.07 23.88 -18.90
C GLU A 507 5.86 22.84 -17.79
N ILE A 508 6.73 21.84 -17.74
CA ILE A 508 6.75 20.80 -16.73
C ILE A 508 8.04 21.00 -15.94
N GLU A 509 7.92 21.08 -14.63
CA GLU A 509 9.04 21.27 -13.72
C GLU A 509 8.99 20.17 -12.65
N VAL A 510 10.11 19.46 -12.49
CA VAL A 510 10.29 18.44 -11.46
C VAL A 510 11.33 18.94 -10.47
N THR A 511 10.92 19.08 -9.21
CA THR A 511 11.74 19.63 -8.12
C THR A 511 11.53 18.84 -6.84
N HIS A 512 12.52 18.89 -5.94
CA HIS A 512 12.44 18.19 -4.66
C HIS A 512 11.21 18.69 -3.87
N HIS A 513 10.49 17.75 -3.25
CA HIS A 513 9.31 18.04 -2.42
C HIS A 513 9.57 17.73 -0.95
N SER A 514 9.97 16.50 -0.65
CA SER A 514 10.16 16.03 0.73
C SER A 514 10.93 14.72 0.74
N THR A 515 11.60 14.41 1.84
CA THR A 515 12.19 13.08 2.07
C THR A 515 11.37 12.34 3.14
N VAL A 516 11.06 11.06 2.90
CA VAL A 516 10.26 10.23 3.81
C VAL A 516 11.05 9.03 4.30
N ARG A 517 10.65 8.49 5.47
CA ARG A 517 11.24 7.29 6.05
C ARG A 517 10.49 6.05 5.62
N LEU A 518 11.19 5.12 4.98
CA LEU A 518 10.74 3.79 4.63
C LEU A 518 11.49 2.76 5.46
N LEU A 519 11.11 1.50 5.31
CA LEU A 519 11.83 0.35 5.84
C LEU A 519 12.45 -0.41 4.67
N SER A 520 13.74 -0.70 4.76
CA SER A 520 14.46 -1.60 3.86
C SER A 520 14.72 -2.94 4.55
N LYS A 521 14.70 -4.02 3.78
CA LYS A 521 14.91 -5.36 4.33
C LYS A 521 16.38 -5.51 4.80
N SER A 522 16.58 -5.94 6.04
CA SER A 522 17.92 -6.08 6.64
C SER A 522 18.78 -7.07 5.87
N GLY A 523 20.08 -6.81 5.80
CA GLY A 523 21.03 -7.67 5.07
C GLY A 523 20.93 -7.56 3.55
N ARG A 524 20.24 -6.53 3.03
CA ARG A 524 20.37 -6.12 1.63
C ARG A 524 21.84 -5.86 1.34
N GLN A 525 22.41 -6.51 0.32
CA GLN A 525 23.65 -6.01 -0.27
C GLN A 525 23.32 -4.62 -0.81
N ASN A 526 23.90 -3.59 -0.19
CA ASN A 526 23.80 -2.24 -0.71
C ASN A 526 24.22 -2.29 -2.17
N ILE A 527 23.31 -1.95 -3.07
CA ILE A 527 23.63 -1.74 -4.49
C ILE A 527 24.60 -0.55 -4.64
N ASN A 528 24.83 0.18 -3.52
CA ASN A 528 25.71 1.34 -3.38
C ASN A 528 26.94 1.04 -2.50
N GLY A 529 27.38 -0.23 -2.43
CA GLY A 529 28.63 -0.62 -1.76
C GLY A 529 29.81 -0.62 -2.71
#